data_AF-A0A2P6MQM8-F1
#
_entry.id   AF-A0A2P6MQM8-F1
#
_cell.length_a   1.000
_cell.length_b   1.000
_cell.length_c   1.000
_cell.angle_alpha   90.00
_cell.angle_beta   90.00
_cell.angle_gamma   90.00
#
_symmetry.space_group_name_H-M   'P 1'
#
loop_
_entity.id
_entity.type
_entity.pdbx_description
1 polymer ?
#
loop_
_entity_poly.entity_id
_entity_poly.type
_entity_poly.pdbx_seq_one_letter_code
_entity_poly.pdbx_strand_id
1 'polypeptide(L)'
;MTQWWSSAYNDLVSQLPQSIVDCLKLRIQNTKIRGKKCELNKESDNLKGLFENELASYNNKKQCMKMNNKGYEERLQDLLEEKEKEYKAEMKRKDLNNWGSEVKSRHLQG
;
A
#
# COMPACT_ATOMS: atom_id res chain seq x y z
N MET A 1 -27.23 5.06 -8.73
CA MET A 1 -26.28 6.06 -9.28
C MET A 1 -26.09 5.73 -10.75
N THR A 2 -26.28 6.70 -11.65
CA THR A 2 -26.02 6.50 -13.08
C THR A 2 -24.51 6.45 -13.29
N GLN A 3 -24.01 5.36 -13.89
CA GLN A 3 -22.60 5.23 -14.26
C GLN A 3 -22.27 6.35 -15.25
N TRP A 4 -21.32 7.21 -14.90
CA TRP A 4 -20.99 8.42 -15.69
C TRP A 4 -19.87 8.17 -16.70
N TRP A 5 -19.39 6.93 -16.78
CA TRP A 5 -18.37 6.47 -17.73
C TRP A 5 -18.90 5.24 -18.50
N SER A 6 -18.36 4.99 -19.69
CA SER A 6 -18.69 3.79 -20.47
C SER A 6 -18.23 2.52 -19.74
N SER A 7 -18.99 1.44 -19.85
CA SER A 7 -18.64 0.14 -19.25
C SER A 7 -17.27 -0.38 -19.70
N ALA A 8 -16.78 0.06 -20.86
CA ALA A 8 -15.43 -0.22 -21.36
C ALA A 8 -14.29 0.23 -20.40
N TYR A 9 -14.56 1.15 -19.47
CA TYR A 9 -13.57 1.66 -18.52
C TYR A 9 -13.67 1.06 -17.11
N ASN A 10 -14.58 0.12 -16.89
CA ASN A 10 -14.81 -0.45 -15.56
C ASN A 10 -13.52 -1.06 -14.96
N ASP A 11 -12.73 -1.76 -15.77
CA ASP A 11 -11.46 -2.37 -15.32
C ASP A 11 -10.40 -1.34 -14.96
N LEU A 12 -10.38 -0.17 -15.61
CA LEU A 12 -9.43 0.91 -15.29
C LEU A 12 -9.88 1.68 -14.04
N VAL A 13 -11.18 2.00 -13.96
CA VAL A 13 -11.75 2.75 -12.83
C VAL A 13 -11.63 1.95 -11.53
N SER A 14 -11.82 0.62 -11.58
CA SER A 14 -11.67 -0.26 -10.42
C SER A 14 -10.23 -0.37 -9.89
N GLN A 15 -9.23 -0.04 -10.70
CA GLN A 15 -7.82 -0.01 -10.28
C GLN A 15 -7.40 1.31 -9.64
N LEU A 16 -8.22 2.36 -9.79
CA LEU A 16 -7.91 3.70 -9.30
C LEU A 16 -8.51 3.94 -7.90
N PRO A 17 -7.79 4.63 -7.00
CA PRO A 17 -8.37 5.11 -5.75
C PRO A 17 -9.57 6.02 -5.99
N GLN A 18 -10.57 5.95 -5.10
CA GLN A 18 -11.79 6.74 -5.21
C GLN A 18 -11.54 8.25 -5.34
N SER A 19 -10.52 8.78 -4.64
CA SER A 19 -10.13 10.20 -4.73
C SER A 19 -9.68 10.62 -6.13
N ILE A 20 -9.06 9.71 -6.89
CA ILE A 20 -8.66 9.95 -8.28
C ILE A 20 -9.88 9.88 -9.20
N VAL A 21 -10.78 8.90 -8.97
CA VAL A 21 -12.04 8.78 -9.70
C VAL A 21 -12.90 10.04 -9.54
N ASP A 22 -12.98 10.59 -8.34
CA ASP A 22 -13.74 11.82 -8.06
C ASP A 22 -13.09 13.06 -8.72
N CYS A 23 -11.75 13.12 -8.73
CA CYS A 23 -11.01 14.18 -9.42
C CYS A 23 -11.23 14.14 -10.94
N LEU A 24 -11.21 12.95 -11.53
CA LEU A 24 -11.51 12.73 -12.95
C LEU A 24 -12.95 13.13 -13.28
N LYS A 25 -13.90 12.76 -12.43
CA LYS A 25 -15.31 13.17 -12.56
C LYS A 25 -15.46 14.68 -12.64
N LEU A 26 -14.81 15.41 -11.71
CA LEU A 26 -14.85 16.87 -11.68
C LEU A 26 -14.19 17.49 -12.91
N ARG A 27 -13.01 17.00 -13.30
CA ARG A 27 -12.32 17.46 -14.53
C ARG A 27 -13.23 17.31 -15.73
N ILE A 28 -13.79 16.13 -15.94
CA ILE A 28 -14.61 15.82 -17.12
C ILE A 28 -15.91 16.63 -17.13
N GLN A 29 -16.56 16.81 -15.97
CA GLN A 29 -17.73 17.68 -15.84
C GLN A 29 -17.43 19.16 -16.14
N ASN A 30 -16.19 19.59 -15.91
CA ASN A 30 -15.72 20.96 -16.15
C ASN A 30 -15.14 21.14 -17.56
N THR A 31 -14.73 20.07 -18.25
CA THR A 31 -14.25 20.14 -19.62
C THR A 31 -15.40 20.50 -20.57
N LYS A 32 -15.30 21.68 -21.18
CA LYS A 32 -16.20 22.11 -22.25
C LYS A 32 -15.63 21.67 -23.59
N ILE A 33 -16.33 20.81 -24.31
CA ILE A 33 -15.97 20.49 -25.69
C ILE A 33 -16.79 21.40 -26.60
N ARG A 34 -16.10 22.22 -27.41
CA ARG A 34 -16.70 23.20 -28.34
C ARG A 34 -17.71 24.16 -27.69
N GLY A 35 -17.48 24.56 -26.43
CA GLY A 35 -18.33 25.52 -25.72
C GLY A 35 -19.62 24.93 -25.12
N LYS A 36 -19.89 23.63 -25.32
CA LYS A 36 -20.98 22.90 -24.67
C LYS A 36 -20.44 22.02 -23.54
N LYS A 37 -21.24 21.80 -22.50
CA LYS A 37 -20.92 20.89 -21.40
C LYS A 37 -20.88 19.47 -21.99
N CYS A 38 -19.76 18.78 -21.84
CA CYS A 38 -19.53 17.45 -22.41
C CYS A 38 -20.64 16.47 -21.96
N GLU A 39 -21.32 15.83 -22.93
CA GLU A 39 -22.27 14.75 -22.65
C GLU A 39 -21.50 13.43 -22.54
N LEU A 40 -21.28 13.04 -21.29
CA LEU A 40 -20.44 11.94 -20.78
C LEU A 40 -20.62 10.57 -21.45
N ASN A 41 -21.74 10.34 -22.12
CA ASN A 41 -22.09 9.06 -22.75
C ASN A 41 -21.68 8.94 -24.23
N LYS A 42 -21.50 10.06 -24.95
CA LYS A 42 -21.19 10.05 -26.39
C LYS A 42 -19.74 10.40 -26.73
N GLU A 43 -19.08 11.22 -25.93
CA GLU A 43 -17.67 11.62 -26.13
C GLU A 43 -16.69 10.77 -25.30
N SER A 44 -17.15 9.62 -24.81
CA SER A 44 -16.44 8.66 -23.97
C SER A 44 -15.07 8.25 -24.53
N ASP A 45 -14.90 8.17 -25.85
CA ASP A 45 -13.63 7.74 -26.45
C ASP A 45 -12.50 8.76 -26.24
N ASN A 46 -12.83 10.06 -26.19
CA ASN A 46 -11.86 11.11 -25.82
C ASN A 46 -11.48 11.06 -24.33
N LEU A 47 -12.25 10.36 -23.50
CA LEU A 47 -11.96 10.19 -22.07
C LEU A 47 -10.99 9.04 -21.81
N LYS A 48 -10.83 8.09 -22.75
CA LYS A 48 -9.89 6.97 -22.62
C LYS A 48 -8.48 7.43 -22.29
N GLY A 49 -7.97 8.39 -23.08
CA GLY A 49 -6.62 8.93 -22.89
C GLY A 49 -6.46 9.64 -21.54
N LEU A 50 -7.52 10.23 -20.97
CA LEU A 50 -7.47 10.84 -19.63
C LEU A 50 -7.33 9.77 -18.55
N PHE A 51 -8.08 8.67 -18.64
CA PHE A 51 -7.98 7.56 -17.69
C PHE A 51 -6.63 6.85 -17.78
N GLU A 52 -6.14 6.58 -18.99
CA GLU A 52 -4.84 5.94 -19.22
C GLU A 52 -3.68 6.80 -18.70
N ASN A 53 -3.70 8.11 -18.96
CA ASN A 53 -2.69 9.04 -18.45
C ASN A 53 -2.70 9.15 -16.92
N GLU A 54 -3.89 9.21 -16.30
CA GLU A 54 -3.99 9.31 -14.85
C GLU A 54 -3.59 7.98 -14.18
N LEU A 55 -3.92 6.83 -14.78
CA LEU A 55 -3.46 5.52 -14.31
C LEU A 55 -1.94 5.36 -14.44
N ALA A 56 -1.35 5.80 -15.56
CA ALA A 56 0.11 5.80 -15.73
C ALA A 56 0.80 6.73 -14.73
N SER A 57 0.26 7.93 -14.51
CA SER A 57 0.75 8.89 -13.52
C SER A 57 0.68 8.33 -12.09
N TYR A 58 -0.45 7.71 -11.74
CA TYR A 58 -0.63 7.04 -10.46
C TYR A 58 0.36 5.90 -10.25
N ASN A 59 0.54 5.03 -11.25
CA ASN A 59 1.48 3.92 -11.19
C ASN A 59 2.94 4.40 -11.11
N ASN A 60 3.33 5.43 -11.86
CA ASN A 60 4.66 6.02 -11.78
C ASN A 60 4.91 6.64 -10.40
N LYS A 61 3.93 7.35 -9.83
CA LYS A 61 4.04 7.92 -8.49
C LYS A 61 4.12 6.84 -7.41
N LYS A 62 3.33 5.77 -7.55
CA LYS A 62 3.37 4.58 -6.66
C LYS A 62 4.72 3.85 -6.76
N GLN A 63 5.26 3.70 -7.96
CA GLN A 63 6.58 3.10 -8.19
C GLN A 63 7.71 3.97 -7.62
N CYS A 64 7.63 5.29 -7.79
CA CYS A 64 8.56 6.24 -7.20
C CYS A 64 8.56 6.18 -5.67
N MET A 65 7.38 6.13 -5.03
CA MET A 65 7.28 5.94 -3.57
C MET A 65 7.79 4.56 -3.11
N LYS A 66 7.56 3.49 -3.89
CA LYS A 66 8.12 2.17 -3.59
C LYS A 66 9.65 2.15 -3.58
N MET A 67 10.30 2.86 -4.51
CA MET A 67 11.78 2.91 -4.53
C MET A 67 12.36 3.70 -3.37
N ASN A 68 11.68 4.75 -2.90
CA ASN A 68 12.13 5.51 -1.73
C ASN A 68 11.91 4.79 -0.39
N ASN A 69 10.96 3.85 -0.31
CA ASN A 69 10.70 3.07 0.91
C ASN A 69 11.45 1.74 0.98
N LYS A 70 12.00 1.23 -0.13
CA LYS A 70 12.68 -0.07 -0.15
C LYS A 70 13.83 -0.16 0.87
N GLY A 71 14.67 0.87 0.94
CA GLY A 71 15.77 0.91 1.91
C GLY A 71 15.31 1.03 3.38
N TYR A 72 14.12 1.62 3.61
CA TYR A 72 13.51 1.65 4.95
C TYR A 72 12.91 0.30 5.33
N GLU A 73 12.26 -0.39 4.39
CA GLU A 73 11.70 -1.74 4.61
C GLU A 73 12.80 -2.76 4.88
N GLU A 74 13.90 -2.75 4.11
CA GLU A 74 15.06 -3.63 4.34
C GLU A 74 15.69 -3.36 5.71
N ARG A 75 15.91 -2.08 6.06
CA ARG A 75 16.47 -1.70 7.36
C ARG A 75 15.55 -2.03 8.53
N LEU A 76 14.23 -1.95 8.32
CA LEU A 76 13.24 -2.35 9.31
C LEU A 76 13.23 -3.88 9.50
N GLN A 77 13.40 -4.63 8.43
CA GLN A 77 13.50 -6.09 8.48
C GLN A 77 14.76 -6.55 9.24
N ASP A 78 15.91 -5.91 9.01
CA ASP A 78 17.14 -6.18 9.77
C ASP A 78 16.97 -5.93 11.27
N LEU A 79 16.35 -4.80 11.64
CA LEU A 79 16.09 -4.44 13.04
C LEU A 79 15.14 -5.43 13.73
N LEU A 80 14.13 -5.93 13.01
CA LEU A 80 13.21 -6.94 13.53
C LEU A 80 13.93 -8.27 13.75
N GLU A 81 14.80 -8.68 12.82
CA GLU A 81 15.57 -9.92 12.95
C GLU A 81 16.58 -9.85 14.11
N GLU A 82 17.25 -8.70 14.30
CA GLU A 82 18.16 -8.47 15.43
C GLU A 82 17.41 -8.56 16.77
N LYS A 83 16.25 -7.92 16.88
CA LYS A 83 15.41 -7.98 18.09
C LYS A 83 14.93 -9.41 18.40
N GLU A 84 14.61 -10.20 17.39
CA GLU A 84 14.20 -11.59 17.59
C GLU A 84 15.37 -12.47 18.09
N LYS A 85 16.59 -12.22 17.60
CA LYS A 85 17.81 -12.90 18.08
C LYS A 85 18.12 -12.54 19.53
N GLU A 86 18.03 -11.26 19.90
CA GLU A 86 18.18 -10.81 21.28
C GLU A 86 17.18 -11.49 22.22
N TYR A 87 15.90 -11.53 21.82
CA TYR A 87 14.84 -12.15 22.59
C TYR A 87 15.09 -13.66 22.80
N LYS A 88 15.47 -14.39 21.75
CA LYS A 88 15.85 -15.81 21.85
C LYS A 88 17.06 -16.03 22.76
N ALA A 89 18.06 -15.15 22.70
CA ALA A 89 19.25 -15.24 23.55
C ALA A 89 18.94 -14.92 25.02
N GLU A 90 18.01 -14.01 25.29
CA GLU A 90 17.56 -13.69 26.65
C GLU A 90 16.73 -14.83 27.25
N MET A 91 15.83 -15.44 26.48
CA MET A 91 15.07 -16.61 26.92
C MET A 91 16.00 -17.78 27.28
N LYS A 92 16.97 -18.11 26.43
CA LYS A 92 17.98 -19.15 26.75
C LYS A 92 18.78 -18.84 28.02
N ARG A 93 19.12 -17.57 28.26
CA ARG A 93 19.80 -17.15 29.50
C ARG A 93 18.91 -17.33 30.73
N LYS A 94 17.62 -16.99 30.63
CA LYS A 94 16.64 -17.19 31.71
C LYS A 94 16.46 -18.68 32.02
N ASP A 95 16.35 -19.53 31.00
CA ASP A 95 16.23 -20.98 31.18
C ASP A 95 17.47 -21.59 31.85
N LEU A 96 18.68 -21.20 31.43
CA LEU A 96 19.94 -21.64 32.05
C LEU A 96 20.06 -21.19 33.51
N ASN A 97 19.69 -19.94 33.81
CA ASN A 97 19.73 -19.40 35.17
C ASN A 97 18.69 -20.07 36.09
N ASN A 98 17.50 -20.38 35.56
CA ASN A 98 16.47 -21.09 36.30
C ASN A 98 16.90 -22.53 36.63
N TRP A 99 17.47 -23.23 35.64
CA TRP A 99 18.00 -24.58 35.84
C TRP A 99 19.17 -24.62 36.84
N GLY A 100 20.10 -23.67 36.78
CA GLY A 100 21.20 -23.56 37.74
C GLY A 100 20.72 -23.26 39.18
N SER A 101 19.60 -22.56 39.34
CA SER A 101 18.99 -22.27 40.64
C SER A 101 18.25 -23.48 41.22
N GLU A 102 17.57 -24.26 40.38
CA GLU A 102 16.94 -25.54 40.79
C GLU A 102 17.97 -26.58 41.23
N VAL A 103 19.07 -26.73 40.49
CA VAL A 103 20.14 -27.70 40.81
C VAL A 103 20.81 -27.34 42.14
N LYS A 104 21.08 -26.06 42.38
CA LYS A 104 21.62 -25.59 43.68
C LYS A 104 20.64 -25.80 44.84
N SER A 105 19.34 -25.62 44.62
CA SER A 105 18.32 -25.85 45.65
C SER A 105 18.21 -27.32 46.03
N ARG A 106 18.26 -28.25 45.06
CA ARG A 106 18.23 -29.70 45.35
C ARG A 106 19.47 -30.19 46.08
N HIS A 107 20.64 -29.58 45.86
CA HIS A 107 21.89 -29.96 46.51
C HIS A 107 22.01 -29.47 47.97
N LEU A 108 21.22 -28.47 48.37
CA LEU A 108 21.18 -27.95 49.75
C LEU A 108 20.12 -28.64 50.63
N GLN A 109 19.25 -29.46 50.05
CA GLN A 109 18.15 -30.16 50.75
C GLN A 109 18.38 -31.67 50.92
N GLY A 110 19.55 -32.19 50.54
CA GLY A 110 19.96 -33.59 50.77
C GLY A 110 21.22 -33.64 51.63
#